data_AF-A0A1Q7P6W8-F1
#
_entry.id   AF-A0A1Q7P6W8-F1
#
_cell.length_a   1.000
_cell.length_b   1.000
_cell.length_c   1.000
_cell.angle_alpha   90.00
_cell.angle_beta   90.00
_cell.angle_gamma   90.00
#
_symmetry.space_group_name_H-M   'P 1'
#
loop_
_entity.id
_entity.type
_entity.pdbx_description
1 polymer ?
#
loop_
_entity_poly.entity_id
_entity_poly.type
_entity_poly.pdbx_seq_one_letter_code
_entity_poly.pdbx_strand_id
1 'polypeptide(L)' 'MRKFMVLIGAVFVLLGIVAESLYISNEKVAYNGATISANAYMISGLFFILLGLVLTLSGARIPKIRIPHL' A
#
# COMPACT_ATOMS: atom_id res chain seq x y z
N MET A 1 -19.22 -2.67 -8.90
CA MET A 1 -18.78 -2.00 -7.65
C MET A 1 -17.59 -2.70 -7.00
N ARG A 2 -17.72 -3.91 -6.41
CA ARG A 2 -16.61 -4.55 -5.65
C ARG A 2 -15.30 -4.81 -6.43
N LYS A 3 -15.37 -5.35 -7.64
CA LYS A 3 -14.17 -5.57 -8.49
C LYS A 3 -13.45 -4.26 -8.83
N PHE A 4 -14.21 -3.16 -8.96
CA PHE A 4 -13.66 -1.82 -9.17
C PHE A 4 -12.93 -1.30 -7.92
N MET A 5 -13.46 -1.55 -6.71
CA MET A 5 -12.77 -1.18 -5.46
C MET A 5 -11.45 -1.92 -5.30
N VAL A 6 -11.39 -3.20 -5.70
CA VAL A 6 -10.13 -3.98 -5.73
C VAL A 6 -9.13 -3.39 -6.72
N LEU A 7 -9.57 -3.03 -7.93
CA LEU A 7 -8.72 -2.38 -8.94
C LEU A 7 -8.17 -1.03 -8.45
N ILE A 8 -9.04 -0.19 -7.89
CA ILE A 8 -8.66 1.12 -7.35
C ILE A 8 -7.69 0.94 -6.17
N GLY A 9 -7.96 -0.02 -5.29
CA GLY A 9 -7.07 -0.36 -4.18
C GLY A 9 -5.69 -0.82 -4.66
N ALA A 10 -5.62 -1.68 -5.66
CA ALA A 10 -4.37 -2.12 -6.26
C ALA A 10 -3.57 -0.95 -6.88
N VAL A 11 -4.24 -0.01 -7.56
CA VAL A 11 -3.60 1.20 -8.09
C VAL A 11 -2.99 2.04 -6.97
N PHE A 12 -3.72 2.25 -5.87
CA PHE A 12 -3.19 3.00 -4.72
C PHE A 12 -2.00 2.32 -4.06
N VAL A 13 -2.02 0.98 -3.92
CA VAL A 13 -0.86 0.23 -3.41
C VAL A 13 0.36 0.44 -4.31
N LEU A 14 0.18 0.35 -5.64
CA LEU A 14 1.27 0.57 -6.60
C LEU A 14 1.83 1.99 -6.53
N LEU A 15 0.96 3.01 -6.44
CA LEU A 15 1.38 4.41 -6.28
C LEU A 15 2.18 4.62 -4.99
N GLY A 16 1.75 4.00 -3.89
CA GLY A 16 2.47 4.08 -2.63
C GLY A 16 3.84 3.40 -2.67
N ILE A 17 3.96 2.25 -3.34
CA ILE A 17 5.25 1.59 -3.60
C ILE A 17 6.17 2.49 -4.43
N VAL A 18 5.64 3.17 -5.46
CA VAL A 18 6.43 4.11 -6.26
C VAL A 18 6.92 5.28 -5.41
N ALA A 19 6.06 5.87 -4.57
CA ALA A 19 6.45 6.96 -3.68
C ALA A 19 7.54 6.55 -2.67
N GLU A 20 7.42 5.36 -2.07
CA GLU A 20 8.46 4.77 -1.21
C GLU A 20 9.76 4.49 -1.98
N SER A 21 9.66 4.02 -3.22
CA SER A 21 10.86 3.79 -4.05
C SER A 21 11.60 5.08 -4.39
N LEU A 22 10.86 6.18 -4.59
CA LEU A 22 11.42 7.52 -4.78
C LEU A 22 12.03 8.06 -3.49
N TYR A 23 11.38 7.81 -2.35
CA TYR A 23 11.94 8.13 -1.04
C TYR A 23 13.30 7.46 -0.84
N ILE A 24 13.37 6.14 -1.02
CA ILE A 24 14.61 5.36 -0.88
C ILE A 24 15.66 5.81 -1.91
N SER A 25 15.27 6.03 -3.16
CA SER A 25 16.22 6.42 -4.22
C SER A 25 16.80 7.81 -4.00
N ASN A 26 15.99 8.76 -3.50
CA ASN A 26 16.45 10.10 -3.17
C ASN A 26 17.27 10.13 -1.86
N GLU A 27 16.88 9.36 -0.83
CA GLU A 27 17.65 9.28 0.41
C GLU A 27 18.96 8.51 0.25
N LYS A 28 19.07 7.56 -0.69
CA LYS A 28 20.35 6.91 -0.99
C LYS A 28 21.43 7.87 -1.52
N VAL A 29 21.08 9.05 -2.02
CA VAL A 29 22.06 10.10 -2.35
C VAL A 29 22.60 10.80 -1.09
N ALA A 30 21.91 10.67 0.05
CA ALA A 30 22.21 11.33 1.32
C ALA A 30 22.74 10.37 2.40
N TYR A 31 23.54 9.37 2.03
CA TYR A 31 24.28 8.59 3.04
C TYR A 31 25.35 9.44 3.73
N ASN A 32 24.99 10.13 4.81
CA ASN A 32 25.91 10.46 5.89
C ASN A 32 25.20 10.63 7.25
N GLY A 33 24.51 9.59 7.72
CA GLY A 33 24.01 9.55 9.09
C GLY A 33 22.69 8.80 9.19
N ALA A 34 22.58 7.96 10.21
CA ALA A 34 21.47 7.03 10.45
C ALA A 34 20.19 7.75 10.93
N THR A 35 19.69 8.69 10.15
CA THR A 35 18.43 9.40 10.39
C THR A 35 17.62 9.42 9.11
N ILE A 36 16.86 8.33 8.93
CA ILE A 36 15.73 8.25 8.01
C ILE A 36 14.75 9.35 8.44
N SER A 37 14.80 10.50 7.77
CA SER A 37 13.93 11.63 8.10
C SER A 37 12.57 11.39 7.47
N ALA A 38 11.50 11.51 8.26
CA ALA A 38 10.14 11.32 7.77
C ALA A 38 9.83 12.36 6.68
N ASN A 39 10.09 11.99 5.43
CA ASN A 39 9.91 12.84 4.26
C ASN A 39 8.47 12.70 3.74
N ALA A 40 8.00 13.72 3.01
CA ALA A 40 6.68 13.73 2.38
C ALA A 40 6.44 12.50 1.49
N TYR A 41 7.48 11.98 0.83
CA TYR A 41 7.41 10.76 0.02
C TYR A 41 7.17 9.49 0.85
N MET A 42 7.79 9.39 2.04
CA MET A 42 7.58 8.26 2.97
C MET A 42 6.16 8.30 3.55
N ILE A 43 5.71 9.46 4.02
CA ILE A 43 4.37 9.62 4.62
C ILE A 43 3.28 9.35 3.57
N SER A 44 3.41 9.92 2.37
CA SER A 44 2.45 9.70 1.28
C SER A 44 2.50 8.27 0.75
N GLY A 45 3.67 7.65 0.67
CA GLY A 45 3.85 6.25 0.28
C GLY A 45 3.12 5.29 1.20
N LEU A 46 3.40 5.36 2.50
CA LEU A 46 2.69 4.60 3.54
C LEU A 46 1.18 4.84 3.50
N PHE A 47 0.75 6.10 3.37
CA PHE A 47 -0.67 6.43 3.31
C PHE A 47 -1.37 5.77 2.13
N PHE A 48 -0.79 5.85 0.92
CA PHE A 48 -1.35 5.23 -0.27
C PHE A 48 -1.37 3.70 -0.20
N ILE A 49 -0.35 3.08 0.39
CA ILE A 49 -0.32 1.64 0.64
C ILE A 49 -1.48 1.25 1.56
N LEU A 50 -1.63 1.91 2.71
CA LEU A 50 -2.68 1.59 3.69
C LEU A 50 -4.08 1.81 3.10
N LEU A 51 -4.31 2.94 2.44
CA LEU A 51 -5.58 3.24 1.80
C LEU A 51 -5.92 2.21 0.70
N GLY A 52 -4.94 1.87 -0.13
CA GLY A 52 -5.08 0.87 -1.17
C GLY A 52 -5.40 -0.52 -0.61
N LEU A 53 -4.78 -0.90 0.51
CA LEU A 53 -5.03 -2.15 1.20
C LEU A 53 -6.46 -2.22 1.76
N VAL A 54 -6.93 -1.15 2.42
CA VAL A 54 -8.29 -1.06 2.95
C VAL A 54 -9.32 -1.17 1.84
N LEU A 55 -9.11 -0.45 0.72
CA LEU A 55 -10.00 -0.51 -0.44
C LEU A 55 -10.01 -1.93 -1.05
N THR A 56 -8.84 -2.55 -1.18
CA THR A 56 -8.71 -3.92 -1.71
C THR A 56 -9.43 -4.94 -0.83
N LEU A 57 -9.22 -4.88 0.50
CA LEU A 57 -9.85 -5.76 1.47
C LEU A 57 -11.37 -5.57 1.52
N SER A 58 -11.87 -4.33 1.43
CA SER A 58 -13.31 -4.05 1.41
C SER A 58 -14.00 -4.61 0.14
N GLY A 59 -13.28 -4.66 -0.98
CA GLY A 59 -13.76 -5.20 -2.25
C GLY A 59 -13.61 -6.72 -2.36
N ALA A 60 -12.61 -7.30 -1.70
CA ALA A 60 -12.31 -8.73 -1.74
C ALA A 60 -13.45 -9.56 -1.11
N ARG A 61 -13.87 -10.63 -1.78
CA ARG A 61 -14.75 -11.62 -1.14
C ARG A 61 -13.87 -12.52 -0.28
N ILE A 62 -14.11 -12.51 1.03
CA ILE A 62 -13.67 -13.60 1.91
C ILE A 62 -14.61 -14.77 1.61
N PRO A 63 -14.15 -15.86 0.97
CA PRO A 63 -14.99 -17.03 0.77
C PRO A 63 -15.34 -17.55 2.17
N LYS A 64 -16.65 -17.61 2.47
CA LYS A 64 -17.10 -18.30 3.68
C LYS A 64 -16.64 -19.74 3.56
N ILE A 65 -15.73 -20.15 4.45
CA ILE A 65 -15.29 -21.54 4.59
C ILE A 65 -16.57 -22.33 4.88
N ARG A 66 -17.02 -23.11 3.89
CA ARG A 66 -18.20 -23.97 4.04
C ARG A 66 -17.71 -25.17 4.82
N ILE A 67 -17.92 -25.16 6.13
CA ILE A 67 -17.71 -26.34 6.97
C ILE A 67 -18.84 -27.32 6.59
N PRO A 68 -18.52 -28.49 6.00
CA PRO A 68 -19.53 -29.50 5.77
C PRO A 68 -19.98 -30.04 7.12
N HIS A 69 -21.26 -29.81 7.46
CA HIS A 69 -21.88 -30.46 8.60
C HIS A 69 -22.11 -31.93 8.21
N LEU A 70 -21.39 -32.83 8.89
CA LEU A 70 -21.66 -34.27 8.95
C LEU A 70 -22.69 -34.53 10.05
#